data_AF-A0A411DQN6-F1
#
_entry.id   AF-A0A411DQN6-F1
#
_cell.length_a   1.000
_cell.length_b   1.000
_cell.length_c   1.000
_cell.angle_alpha   90.00
_cell.angle_beta   90.00
_cell.angle_gamma   90.00
#
_symmetry.space_group_name_H-M   'P 1'
#
loop_
_entity.id
_entity.type
_entity.pdbx_description
1 polymer ?
#
loop_
_entity_poly.entity_id
_entity_poly.type
_entity_poly.pdbx_seq_one_letter_code
_entity_poly.pdbx_strand_id
1 'polypeptide(L)'
;MKKYQTLAYVQMIYFLLTIIWPFVHLESFLKITGPKTDIWLVKTVSLLLFPYILLIVYVVRIKQSPLVILAIMLCCAGLAGIDLYYYLNNVIKWTYMIDCILEILFIVYWIFILKVVSK
;
A
#
# COMPACT_ATOMS: atom_id res chain seq x y z
N MET A 1 -14.09 2.92 19.01
CA MET A 1 -13.63 3.11 17.62
C MET A 1 -12.12 3.38 17.49
N LYS A 2 -11.48 4.18 18.35
CA LYS A 2 -10.00 4.37 18.38
C LYS A 2 -9.21 3.04 18.40
N LYS A 3 -9.76 2.01 19.04
CA LYS A 3 -9.15 0.68 19.22
C LYS A 3 -8.81 -0.05 17.91
N TYR A 4 -9.45 0.28 16.79
CA TYR A 4 -9.20 -0.39 15.49
C TYR A 4 -8.34 0.43 14.53
N GLN A 5 -7.93 1.65 14.90
CA GLN A 5 -7.23 2.56 13.97
C GLN A 5 -5.73 2.24 13.85
N THR A 6 -5.18 1.39 14.73
CA THR A 6 -3.75 1.06 14.74
C THR A 6 -3.26 0.54 13.40
N LEU A 7 -4.00 -0.38 12.76
CA LEU A 7 -3.62 -0.95 11.46
C LEU A 7 -3.70 0.08 10.33
N ALA A 8 -4.63 1.04 10.39
CA ALA A 8 -4.64 2.15 9.43
C ALA A 8 -3.41 3.04 9.58
N TYR A 9 -2.95 3.32 10.80
CA TYR A 9 -1.70 4.05 11.03
C TYR A 9 -0.47 3.27 10.57
N VAL A 10 -0.45 1.94 10.77
CA VAL A 10 0.62 1.08 10.26
C VAL A 10 0.66 1.13 8.73
N GLN A 11 -0.47 1.00 8.05
CA GLN A 11 -0.55 1.12 6.59
C GLN A 11 -0.07 2.49 6.11
N MET A 12 -0.47 3.56 6.80
CA MET A 12 -0.06 4.91 6.46
C MET A 12 1.46 5.08 6.56
N ILE A 13 2.08 4.57 7.63
CA ILE A 13 3.54 4.61 7.81
C ILE A 13 4.21 3.75 6.75
N TYR A 14 3.67 2.57 6.46
CA TYR A 14 4.18 1.68 5.43
C TYR A 14 4.22 2.37 4.07
N PHE A 15 3.09 2.95 3.64
CA PHE A 15 3.02 3.71 2.38
C PHE A 15 3.96 4.90 2.41
N LEU A 16 4.04 5.64 3.51
CA LEU A 16 4.93 6.79 3.62
C LEU A 16 6.41 6.39 3.43
N LEU A 17 6.83 5.28 4.03
CA LEU A 17 8.17 4.73 3.83
C LEU A 17 8.40 4.33 2.37
N THR A 18 7.46 3.61 1.74
CA THR A 18 7.53 3.20 0.33
C THR A 18 7.58 4.41 -0.62
N ILE A 19 6.89 5.50 -0.29
CA ILE A 19 6.94 6.75 -1.05
C ILE A 19 8.32 7.39 -0.93
N ILE A 20 8.82 7.57 0.28
CA ILE A 20 10.01 8.37 0.56
C ILE A 20 11.31 7.65 0.16
N TRP A 21 11.36 6.33 0.31
CA TRP A 21 12.60 5.55 0.17
C TRP A 21 13.34 5.77 -1.16
N PRO A 22 12.73 5.65 -2.36
CA PRO A 22 13.46 5.84 -3.61
C PRO A 22 13.90 7.29 -3.86
N PHE A 23 13.38 8.27 -3.12
CA PHE A 23 13.83 9.67 -3.18
C PHE A 23 15.00 9.95 -2.25
N VAL A 24 14.99 9.33 -1.05
CA VAL A 24 16.05 9.54 -0.06
C VAL A 24 17.27 8.66 -0.34
N HIS A 25 17.07 7.40 -0.70
CA HIS A 25 18.16 6.46 -0.91
C HIS A 25 17.81 5.38 -1.94
N LEU A 26 17.87 5.75 -3.22
CA LEU A 26 17.54 4.86 -4.35
C LEU A 26 18.36 3.56 -4.35
N GLU A 27 19.66 3.62 -4.06
CA GLU A 27 20.52 2.43 -4.07
C GLU A 27 20.08 1.38 -3.02
N SER A 28 19.68 1.83 -1.83
CA SER A 28 19.16 0.97 -0.76
C SER A 28 17.85 0.33 -1.19
N PHE A 29 16.96 1.11 -1.82
CA PHE A 29 15.72 0.61 -2.39
C PHE A 29 16.00 -0.51 -3.42
N LEU A 30 16.84 -0.24 -4.43
CA LEU A 30 17.18 -1.20 -5.48
C LEU A 30 17.92 -2.43 -4.93
N LYS A 31 18.73 -2.30 -3.88
CA LYS A 31 19.38 -3.45 -3.22
C LYS A 31 18.35 -4.42 -2.65
N ILE A 32 17.25 -3.90 -2.11
CA ILE A 32 16.19 -4.71 -1.51
C ILE A 32 15.22 -5.19 -2.57
N THR A 33 14.68 -4.32 -3.42
CA THR A 33 13.66 -4.65 -4.42
C THR A 33 14.21 -5.29 -5.70
N GLY A 34 15.52 -5.24 -5.90
CA GLY A 34 16.18 -5.63 -7.15
C GLY A 34 16.28 -4.48 -8.15
N PRO A 35 17.12 -4.64 -9.19
CA PRO A 35 17.38 -3.61 -10.19
C PRO A 35 16.13 -3.28 -11.01
N LYS A 36 16.05 -2.04 -11.48
CA LYS A 36 14.94 -1.53 -12.29
C LYS A 36 15.51 -0.76 -13.49
N THR A 37 14.98 -1.03 -14.68
CA THR A 37 15.34 -0.32 -15.91
C THR A 37 14.88 1.13 -15.84
N ASP A 38 13.61 1.34 -15.49
CA ASP A 38 12.97 2.65 -15.47
C ASP A 38 12.90 3.23 -14.05
N ILE A 39 13.96 3.93 -13.63
CA ILE A 39 14.01 4.60 -12.32
C ILE A 39 12.96 5.70 -12.19
N TRP A 40 12.64 6.39 -13.29
CA TRP A 40 11.60 7.41 -13.30
C TRP A 40 10.22 6.81 -12.95
N LEU A 41 9.94 5.57 -13.40
CA LEU A 41 8.70 4.88 -13.10
C LEU A 41 8.60 4.53 -11.61
N VAL A 42 9.69 4.11 -10.97
CA VAL A 42 9.73 3.86 -9.52
C VAL A 42 9.28 5.11 -8.76
N LYS A 43 9.86 6.28 -9.09
CA LYS A 43 9.51 7.55 -8.45
C LYS A 43 8.06 7.96 -8.70
N THR A 44 7.57 7.76 -9.92
CA THR A 44 6.17 8.04 -10.28
C THR A 44 5.21 7.18 -9.48
N VAL A 45 5.42 5.86 -9.45
CA VAL A 45 4.56 4.92 -8.71
C VAL A 45 4.58 5.24 -7.21
N SER A 46 5.76 5.55 -6.65
CA SER A 46 5.85 6.05 -5.27
C SER A 46 4.96 7.28 -5.07
N LEU A 47 5.06 8.33 -5.87
CA LEU A 47 4.21 9.52 -5.69
C LEU A 47 2.70 9.23 -5.85
N LEU A 48 2.33 8.26 -6.70
CA LEU A 48 0.94 7.84 -6.87
C LEU A 48 0.34 7.13 -5.65
N LEU A 49 1.16 6.71 -4.68
CA LEU A 49 0.67 6.19 -3.39
C LEU A 49 0.25 7.31 -2.41
N PHE A 50 0.73 8.54 -2.62
CA PHE A 50 0.46 9.66 -1.71
C PHE A 50 -1.03 9.98 -1.52
N PRO A 51 -1.88 10.01 -2.57
CA PRO A 51 -3.32 10.22 -2.40
C PRO A 51 -3.95 9.19 -1.46
N TYR A 52 -3.47 7.95 -1.44
CA TYR A 52 -4.04 6.90 -0.59
C TYR A 52 -3.75 7.13 0.90
N ILE A 53 -2.61 7.73 1.23
CA ILE A 53 -2.36 8.21 2.61
C ILE A 53 -3.43 9.22 3.02
N LEU A 54 -3.77 10.18 2.14
CA LEU A 54 -4.80 11.17 2.42
C LEU A 54 -6.18 10.52 2.59
N LEU A 55 -6.52 9.51 1.78
CA LEU A 55 -7.76 8.75 1.93
C LEU A 55 -7.83 8.00 3.26
N ILE A 56 -6.73 7.38 3.69
CA ILE A 56 -6.64 6.73 5.00
C ILE A 56 -6.87 7.75 6.11
N VAL A 57 -6.20 8.91 6.06
CA VAL A 57 -6.40 10.01 7.02
C VAL A 57 -7.85 10.48 7.02
N TYR A 58 -8.46 10.67 5.86
CA TYR A 58 -9.86 11.07 5.72
C TYR A 58 -10.79 10.08 6.42
N VAL A 59 -10.61 8.77 6.21
CA VAL A 59 -11.44 7.73 6.83
C VAL A 59 -11.22 7.67 8.35
N VAL A 60 -9.98 7.83 8.80
CA VAL A 60 -9.62 7.74 10.23
C VAL A 60 -10.03 8.98 11.03
N ARG A 61 -10.00 10.17 10.42
CA ARG A 61 -10.15 11.45 11.13
C ARG A 61 -11.43 12.20 10.82
N ILE A 62 -12.00 12.03 9.64
CA ILE A 62 -13.08 12.89 9.13
C ILE A 62 -14.37 12.10 9.03
N LYS A 63 -14.43 11.13 8.12
CA LYS A 63 -15.67 10.38 7.83
C LYS A 63 -15.37 8.98 7.33
N GLN A 64 -16.02 8.00 7.95
CA GLN A 64 -16.00 6.61 7.49
C GLN A 64 -16.92 6.44 6.28
N SER A 65 -16.37 6.64 5.09
CA SER A 65 -17.07 6.47 3.82
C SER A 65 -16.78 5.09 3.22
N PRO A 66 -17.78 4.22 3.00
CA PRO A 66 -17.59 2.91 2.37
C PRO A 66 -16.93 2.99 0.99
N LEU A 67 -17.25 4.03 0.21
CA LEU A 67 -16.65 4.26 -1.11
C LEU A 67 -15.15 4.55 -1.01
N VAL A 68 -14.73 5.33 -0.01
CA VAL A 68 -13.31 5.64 0.21
C VAL A 68 -12.56 4.41 0.71
N ILE A 69 -13.17 3.64 1.61
CA ILE A 69 -12.60 2.36 2.08
C ILE A 69 -12.43 1.40 0.90
N LEU A 70 -13.41 1.31 0.01
CA LEU A 70 -13.32 0.51 -1.21
C LEU A 70 -12.18 0.99 -2.13
N ALA A 71 -12.00 2.30 -2.30
CA ALA A 71 -10.88 2.84 -3.07
C ALA A 71 -9.51 2.45 -2.49
N ILE A 72 -9.36 2.49 -1.16
CA ILE A 72 -8.14 2.03 -0.48
C ILE A 72 -7.93 0.53 -0.73
N MET A 73 -8.97 -0.29 -0.57
CA MET A 73 -8.89 -1.73 -0.81
C MET A 73 -8.52 -2.08 -2.26
N LEU A 74 -9.07 -1.35 -3.23
CA LEU A 74 -8.77 -1.57 -4.65
C LEU A 74 -7.31 -1.23 -5.00
N CYS A 75 -6.74 -0.23 -4.33
CA CYS A 75 -5.30 0.05 -4.46
C CYS A 75 -4.46 -1.11 -3.92
N CYS A 76 -4.76 -1.58 -2.70
CA CYS A 76 -4.07 -2.74 -2.14
C CYS A 76 -4.21 -3.98 -3.04
N ALA A 77 -5.40 -4.21 -3.60
CA ALA A 77 -5.64 -5.33 -4.51
C ALA A 77 -4.84 -5.19 -5.82
N GLY A 78 -4.72 -3.98 -6.35
CA GLY A 78 -3.90 -3.68 -7.51
C GLY A 78 -2.41 -3.93 -7.27
N LEU A 79 -1.88 -3.46 -6.14
CA LEU A 79 -0.48 -3.67 -5.73
C LEU A 79 -0.19 -5.16 -5.52
N ALA A 80 -0.99 -5.84 -4.69
CA ALA A 80 -0.85 -7.28 -4.46
C ALA A 80 -0.94 -8.10 -5.75
N GLY A 81 -1.84 -7.72 -6.66
CA GLY A 81 -2.02 -8.38 -7.94
C GLY A 81 -0.80 -8.24 -8.86
N ILE A 82 -0.26 -7.02 -8.98
CA ILE A 82 0.95 -6.74 -9.77
C ILE A 82 2.14 -7.49 -9.17
N ASP A 83 2.33 -7.43 -7.86
CA ASP A 83 3.43 -8.09 -7.17
C ASP A 83 3.40 -9.61 -7.36
N LEU A 84 2.22 -10.21 -7.14
CA LEU A 84 2.05 -11.64 -7.32
C LEU A 84 2.28 -12.04 -8.79
N TYR A 85 1.67 -11.30 -9.73
CA TYR A 85 1.80 -11.60 -11.16
C TYR A 85 3.26 -11.56 -11.62
N TYR A 86 3.97 -10.47 -11.37
CA TYR A 86 5.34 -10.33 -11.84
C TYR A 86 6.33 -11.20 -11.07
N TYR A 87 6.04 -11.54 -9.80
CA TYR A 87 6.84 -12.51 -9.06
C TYR A 87 6.70 -13.91 -9.66
N LEU A 88 5.47 -14.37 -9.90
CA LEU A 88 5.21 -15.69 -10.51
C LEU A 88 5.80 -15.81 -11.93
N ASN A 89 5.93 -14.69 -12.64
CA ASN A 89 6.59 -14.62 -13.95
C ASN A 89 8.12 -14.41 -13.86
N ASN A 90 8.72 -14.50 -12.66
CA ASN A 90 10.16 -14.31 -12.42
C ASN A 90 10.73 -12.96 -12.90
N VAL A 91 9.90 -11.91 -12.96
CA VAL A 91 10.30 -10.56 -13.38
C VAL A 91 10.83 -9.73 -12.22
N ILE A 92 10.23 -9.89 -11.03
CA ILE A 92 10.61 -9.15 -9.83
C ILE A 92 11.11 -10.09 -8.72
N LYS A 93 11.92 -9.53 -7.82
CA LYS A 93 12.54 -10.24 -6.72
C LYS A 93 11.49 -10.74 -5.71
N TRP A 94 11.81 -11.82 -5.02
CA TRP A 94 10.97 -12.42 -3.98
C TRP A 94 10.51 -11.47 -2.88
N THR A 95 11.22 -10.36 -2.65
CA THR A 95 10.85 -9.35 -1.65
C THR A 95 9.47 -8.75 -1.90
N TYR A 96 9.00 -8.72 -3.15
CA TYR A 96 7.64 -8.26 -3.48
C TYR A 96 6.54 -9.20 -2.98
N MET A 97 6.84 -10.46 -2.65
CA MET A 97 5.88 -11.33 -1.97
C MET A 97 5.59 -10.86 -0.54
N ILE A 98 6.55 -10.20 0.12
CA ILE A 98 6.31 -9.58 1.43
C ILE A 98 5.29 -8.45 1.26
N ASP A 99 5.48 -7.60 0.25
CA ASP A 99 4.58 -6.49 -0.06
C ASP A 99 3.16 -7.00 -0.38
N CYS A 100 3.05 -7.98 -1.28
CA CYS A 100 1.80 -8.67 -1.58
C CYS A 100 1.06 -9.19 -0.33
N ILE A 101 1.79 -9.83 0.61
CA ILE A 101 1.19 -10.30 1.87
C ILE A 101 0.71 -9.12 2.73
N LEU A 102 1.49 -8.05 2.84
CA LEU A 102 1.11 -6.86 3.60
C LEU A 102 -0.15 -6.20 3.01
N GLU A 103 -0.24 -6.08 1.70
CA GLU A 103 -1.42 -5.55 1.02
C GLU A 103 -2.66 -6.41 1.25
N ILE A 104 -2.52 -7.74 1.23
CA ILE A 104 -3.63 -8.66 1.58
C ILE A 104 -4.07 -8.46 3.04
N LEU A 105 -3.13 -8.29 3.99
CA LEU A 105 -3.47 -8.03 5.38
C LEU A 105 -4.23 -6.69 5.55
N PHE A 106 -3.85 -5.66 4.80
CA PHE A 106 -4.58 -4.39 4.78
C PHE A 106 -5.99 -4.54 4.18
N ILE A 107 -6.15 -5.33 3.11
CA ILE A 107 -7.48 -5.64 2.55
C ILE A 107 -8.37 -6.30 3.60
N VAL A 108 -7.87 -7.34 4.28
CA VAL A 108 -8.62 -8.05 5.34
C VAL A 108 -9.02 -7.09 6.47
N TYR A 109 -8.11 -6.20 6.87
CA TYR A 109 -8.39 -5.15 7.84
C TYR A 109 -9.52 -4.21 7.39
N TRP A 110 -9.47 -3.70 6.16
CA TRP A 110 -10.50 -2.79 5.64
C TRP A 110 -11.85 -3.48 5.43
N ILE A 111 -11.89 -4.77 5.09
CA ILE A 111 -13.12 -5.57 5.06
C ILE A 111 -13.78 -5.60 6.45
N PHE A 112 -12.98 -5.80 7.51
CA PHE A 112 -13.49 -5.77 8.88
C PHE A 112 -14.05 -4.39 9.23
N ILE A 113 -13.34 -3.31 8.90
CA ILE A 113 -13.82 -1.93 9.14
C ILE A 113 -15.11 -1.66 8.36
N LEU A 114 -15.19 -2.04 7.09
CA LEU A 114 -16.37 -1.81 6.26
C LEU A 114 -17.61 -2.50 6.85
N LYS A 115 -17.49 -3.73 7.35
CA LYS A 115 -18.59 -4.43 8.05
C LYS A 115 -19.04 -3.74 9.33
N VAL A 116 -18.12 -3.07 10.04
CA VAL A 116 -18.45 -2.30 11.26
C VAL A 116 -19.16 -0.99 10.91
N VAL A 117 -18.80 -0.35 9.80
CA VAL A 117 -19.36 0.93 9.34
C VAL A 117 -20.73 0.77 8.67
N SER A 118 -20.97 -0.35 8.00
CA SER A 118 -22.24 -0.64 7.33
C SER A 118 -23.35 -1.15 8.25
N LYS A 119 -23.09 -1.29 9.55
CA LYS A 119 -24.09 -1.61 10.57
C LYS A 119 -24.45 -0.36 11.35
#